data_AF-A0A2V1DVD9-F1
#
_entry.id   AF-A0A2V1DVD9-F1
#
_cell.length_a   1.000
_cell.length_b   1.000
_cell.length_c   1.000
_cell.angle_alpha   90.00
_cell.angle_beta   90.00
_cell.angle_gamma   90.00
#
_symmetry.space_group_name_H-M   'P 1'
#
loop_
_entity.id
_entity.type
_entity.pdbx_description
1 polymer ?
#
loop_
_entity_poly.entity_id
_entity_poly.type
_entity_poly.pdbx_seq_one_letter_code
_entity_poly.pdbx_strand_id
1 'polypeptide(L)'
;FGNAGQPIYSGAPFAALQNVIPVSINFGFPISPFATNITERNLAFLDQRAALDWVFGGDLSRVTIFGQSAGGYGVDIWLTGVWPNDEVPFHAAIMQSGT
;
A
#
# COMPACT_ATOMS: atom_id res chain seq x y z
N PHE A 1 -8.36 8.26 11.70
CA PHE A 1 -7.56 9.02 10.72
C PHE A 1 -6.14 8.47 10.74
N GLY A 2 -5.53 8.20 9.58
CA GLY A 2 -4.16 7.69 9.46
C GLY A 2 -3.44 8.40 8.32
N ASN A 3 -2.12 8.56 8.43
CA ASN A 3 -1.28 9.09 7.37
C ASN A 3 0.15 8.54 7.45
N ALA A 4 0.81 8.41 6.32
CA ALA A 4 2.17 7.86 6.23
C ALA A 4 3.26 8.77 6.83
N GLY A 5 2.96 10.05 7.06
CA GLY A 5 3.92 11.03 7.61
C GLY A 5 4.07 10.97 9.13
N GLN A 6 3.34 10.10 9.84
CA GLN A 6 3.46 10.01 11.30
C GLN A 6 4.84 9.46 11.69
N PRO A 7 5.50 10.02 12.73
CA PRO A 7 6.84 9.58 13.13
C PRO A 7 6.94 8.08 13.46
N ILE A 8 5.86 7.47 13.95
CA ILE A 8 5.79 6.03 14.24
C ILE A 8 5.95 5.14 12.99
N TYR A 9 5.70 5.67 11.80
CA TYR A 9 5.87 4.97 10.52
C TYR A 9 7.17 5.34 9.80
N SER A 10 8.11 5.99 10.49
CA SER A 10 9.41 6.32 9.92
C SER A 10 10.15 5.06 9.46
N GLY A 11 10.48 5.01 8.17
CA GLY A 11 11.26 3.94 7.57
C GLY A 11 12.75 3.99 7.91
N ALA A 12 13.25 5.10 8.48
CA ALA A 12 14.68 5.30 8.69
C ALA A 12 15.40 4.14 9.42
N PRO A 13 14.83 3.53 10.48
CA PRO A 13 15.45 2.38 11.13
C PRO A 13 15.56 1.17 10.20
N PHE A 14 14.56 0.90 9.36
CA PHE A 14 14.63 -0.21 8.39
C PHE A 14 15.74 0.04 7.36
N ALA A 15 15.80 1.24 6.79
CA ALA A 15 16.84 1.61 5.83
C ALA A 15 18.25 1.48 6.45
N ALA A 16 18.43 1.95 7.68
CA ALA A 16 19.72 1.94 8.36
C ALA A 16 20.18 0.54 8.81
N LEU A 17 19.25 -0.35 9.17
CA LEU A 17 19.57 -1.60 9.84
C LEU A 17 19.39 -2.86 8.98
N GLN A 18 18.53 -2.82 7.96
CA GLN A 18 18.07 -4.02 7.26
C GLN A 18 18.40 -4.04 5.75
N ASN A 19 19.12 -3.03 5.24
CA ASN A 19 19.45 -2.91 3.81
C ASN A 19 18.23 -3.06 2.89
N VAL A 20 17.16 -2.34 3.23
CA VAL A 20 15.90 -2.28 2.47
C VAL A 20 15.56 -0.84 2.12
N ILE A 21 14.68 -0.68 1.13
CA ILE A 21 14.14 0.62 0.74
C ILE A 21 12.71 0.73 1.31
N PRO A 22 12.53 1.45 2.43
CA PRO A 22 11.21 1.67 2.99
C PRO A 22 10.46 2.70 2.16
N VAL A 23 9.22 2.37 1.77
CA VAL A 23 8.32 3.28 1.07
C VAL A 23 7.01 3.32 1.84
N SER A 24 6.56 4.53 2.20
CA SER A 24 5.28 4.76 2.86
C SER A 24 4.44 5.70 2.00
N ILE A 25 3.16 5.38 1.83
CA ILE A 25 2.27 6.07 0.89
C ILE A 25 1.04 6.61 1.60
N ASN A 26 0.55 7.77 1.16
CA ASN A 26 -0.80 8.20 1.50
C ASN A 26 -1.72 7.77 0.35
N PHE A 27 -2.90 7.28 0.70
CA PHE A 27 -3.96 6.96 -0.25
C PHE A 27 -5.27 7.57 0.25
N GLY A 28 -6.08 8.04 -0.68
CA GLY A 28 -7.24 8.87 -0.40
C GLY A 28 -8.52 8.07 -0.20
N PHE A 29 -9.28 8.44 0.82
CA PHE A 29 -10.71 8.16 0.88
C PHE A 29 -11.45 9.43 0.49
N PRO A 30 -12.28 9.41 -0.57
CA PRO A 30 -13.01 10.60 -0.99
C PRO A 30 -14.11 10.92 0.03
N ILE A 31 -13.78 11.78 0.99
CA ILE A 31 -14.73 12.31 2.00
C ILE A 31 -15.26 13.69 1.62
N SER A 32 -14.84 14.22 0.47
CA SER A 32 -15.27 15.53 -0.03
C SER A 32 -16.72 15.46 -0.52
N PRO A 33 -17.58 16.44 -0.20
CA PRO A 33 -18.93 16.52 -0.74
C PRO A 33 -18.96 16.76 -2.26
N PHE A 34 -17.83 17.13 -2.87
CA PHE A 34 -17.69 17.31 -4.31
C PHE A 34 -17.24 16.04 -5.05
N ALA A 35 -16.94 14.96 -4.32
CA ALA A 35 -16.53 13.72 -4.94
C ALA A 35 -17.74 13.03 -5.57
N THR A 36 -17.75 12.95 -6.90
CA THR A 36 -18.79 12.26 -7.69
C THR A 36 -18.30 10.86 -8.07
N ASN A 37 -19.23 9.93 -8.33
CA ASN A 37 -18.94 8.53 -8.71
C ASN A 37 -18.09 7.73 -7.70
N ILE A 38 -18.10 8.11 -6.42
CA ILE A 38 -17.31 7.45 -5.35
C ILE A 38 -17.78 6.04 -5.01
N THR A 39 -19.03 5.70 -5.34
CA THR A 39 -19.62 4.38 -5.06
C THR A 39 -19.19 3.31 -6.05
N GLU A 40 -18.63 3.71 -7.20
CA GLU A 40 -18.28 2.79 -8.28
C GLU A 40 -16.78 2.47 -8.33
N ARG A 41 -15.97 3.14 -7.50
CA ARG A 41 -14.51 3.03 -7.58
C ARG A 41 -13.85 2.94 -6.22
N ASN A 42 -13.04 1.90 -6.08
CA ASN A 42 -12.12 1.67 -4.97
C ASN A 42 -10.91 2.63 -5.05
N LEU A 43 -11.15 3.96 -4.98
CA LEU A 43 -10.13 4.99 -5.27
C LEU A 43 -8.86 4.85 -4.43
N ALA A 44 -8.99 4.55 -3.14
CA ALA A 44 -7.86 4.28 -2.26
C ALA A 44 -6.93 3.18 -2.80
N PHE A 45 -7.50 2.14 -3.41
CA PHE A 45 -6.73 1.04 -3.99
C PHE A 45 -6.12 1.40 -5.35
N LEU A 46 -6.72 2.33 -6.09
CA LEU A 46 -6.09 2.90 -7.29
C LEU A 46 -4.87 3.74 -6.92
N ASP A 47 -4.92 4.51 -5.84
CA ASP A 47 -3.75 5.23 -5.32
C ASP A 47 -2.66 4.25 -4.89
N GLN A 48 -3.01 3.17 -4.19
CA GLN A 48 -2.06 2.12 -3.82
C GLN A 48 -1.44 1.45 -5.07
N ARG A 49 -2.24 1.21 -6.12
CA ARG A 49 -1.74 0.66 -7.40
C ARG A 49 -0.76 1.61 -8.06
N ALA A 50 -1.12 2.88 -8.20
CA ALA A 50 -0.26 3.89 -8.78
C ALA A 50 1.06 4.02 -7.99
N ALA A 51 1.01 3.87 -6.67
CA ALA A 51 2.20 3.88 -5.86
C ALA A 51 3.09 2.65 -6.09
N LEU A 52 2.53 1.45 -6.23
CA LEU A 52 3.28 0.23 -6.56
C LEU A 52 3.95 0.34 -7.95
N ASP A 53 3.25 0.92 -8.92
CA ASP A 53 3.80 1.17 -10.26
C ASP A 53 4.90 2.27 -10.22
N TRP A 54 4.89 3.14 -9.21
CA TRP A 54 5.89 4.19 -9.02
C TRP A 54 7.13 3.72 -8.24
N VAL A 55 7.06 2.67 -7.42
CA VAL A 55 8.20 2.23 -6.59
C VAL A 55 9.44 2.00 -7.47
N PHE A 56 10.55 2.64 -7.10
CA PHE A 56 11.83 2.55 -7.83
C PHE A 56 13.02 2.48 -6.86
N GLY A 57 14.22 2.24 -7.40
CA GLY A 57 15.49 2.33 -6.67
C GLY A 57 15.96 1.02 -6.03
N GLY A 58 15.15 -0.03 -6.08
CA GLY A 58 15.47 -1.38 -5.62
C GLY A 58 15.20 -2.46 -6.67
N ASP A 59 15.23 -3.71 -6.22
CA ASP A 59 14.86 -4.87 -7.04
C ASP A 59 13.34 -5.05 -7.05
N LEU A 60 12.71 -4.80 -8.21
CA LEU A 60 11.26 -4.90 -8.37
C LEU A 60 10.73 -6.33 -8.18
N SER A 61 11.59 -7.36 -8.31
CA SER A 61 11.21 -8.75 -8.02
C SER A 61 11.16 -9.09 -6.53
N ARG A 62 11.51 -8.13 -5.66
CA ARG A 62 11.62 -8.31 -4.20
C ARG A 62 10.78 -7.31 -3.40
N VAL A 63 9.73 -6.76 -4.01
CA VAL A 63 8.81 -5.83 -3.34
C VAL A 63 7.96 -6.58 -2.32
N THR A 64 7.95 -6.11 -1.07
CA THR A 64 7.08 -6.64 0.00
C THR A 64 6.10 -5.57 0.44
N ILE A 65 4.80 -5.84 0.36
CA ILE A 65 3.77 -4.97 0.92
C ILE A 65 3.50 -5.34 2.38
N PHE A 66 3.20 -4.35 3.23
CA PHE A 66 2.80 -4.63 4.61
C PHE A 66 1.88 -3.54 5.17
N GLY A 67 1.03 -3.92 6.12
CA GLY A 67 0.06 -3.00 6.71
C GLY A 67 -0.54 -3.49 8.01
N GLN A 68 -0.99 -2.52 8.83
CA GLN A 68 -1.60 -2.76 10.14
C GLN A 68 -3.07 -2.32 10.16
N SER A 69 -3.93 -3.08 10.86
CA SER A 69 -5.37 -2.78 10.98
C SER A 69 -6.03 -2.63 9.61
N ALA A 70 -6.60 -1.47 9.29
CA ALA A 70 -7.15 -1.16 7.96
C ALA A 70 -6.12 -1.32 6.83
N GLY A 71 -4.82 -1.09 7.11
CA GLY A 71 -3.74 -1.39 6.17
C GLY A 71 -3.52 -2.90 5.99
N GLY A 72 -3.72 -3.70 7.04
CA GLY A 72 -3.67 -5.17 6.98
C GLY A 72 -4.82 -5.72 6.12
N TYR A 73 -6.03 -5.20 6.30
CA TYR A 73 -7.16 -5.47 5.41
C TYR A 73 -6.87 -5.07 3.95
N GLY A 74 -6.18 -3.94 3.75
CA GLY A 74 -5.72 -3.55 2.43
C GLY A 74 -4.78 -4.59 1.80
N VAL A 75 -3.84 -5.12 2.57
CA VAL A 75 -2.95 -6.20 2.12
C VAL A 75 -3.71 -7.49 1.79
N ASP A 76 -4.74 -7.85 2.56
CA ASP A 76 -5.60 -9.00 2.24
C ASP A 76 -6.29 -8.83 0.87
N ILE A 77 -6.85 -7.64 0.60
CA ILE A 77 -7.43 -7.32 -0.71
C ILE A 77 -6.39 -7.42 -1.82
N TRP A 78 -5.13 -7.01 -1.57
CA TRP A 78 -4.06 -7.16 -2.56
C TRP A 78 -3.73 -8.62 -2.86
N LEU A 79 -3.82 -9.51 -1.87
CA LEU A 79 -3.57 -10.93 -2.01
C LEU A 79 -4.73 -11.69 -2.66
N THR A 80 -5.97 -11.31 -2.35
CA THR A 80 -7.18 -12.03 -2.75
C THR A 80 -7.91 -11.41 -3.95
N GLY A 81 -7.50 -10.21 -4.36
CA GLY A 81 -8.05 -9.47 -5.49
C GLY A 81 -7.80 -10.14 -6.84
N VAL A 82 -8.62 -9.77 -7.83
CA VAL A 82 -8.46 -10.21 -9.22
C VAL A 82 -7.60 -9.19 -9.96
N TRP A 83 -6.48 -9.64 -10.51
CA TRP A 83 -5.51 -8.78 -11.21
C TRP A 83 -5.53 -9.02 -12.72
N PRO A 84 -5.25 -7.99 -13.54
CA PRO A 84 -5.00 -8.19 -14.95
C PRO A 84 -3.89 -9.22 -15.15
N ASN A 85 -4.15 -10.26 -15.94
CA ASN A 85 -3.23 -11.37 -16.22
C ASN A 85 -2.83 -12.22 -14.99
N ASP A 86 -3.59 -12.15 -13.89
CA ASP A 86 -3.27 -12.83 -12.62
C ASP A 86 -1.90 -12.45 -12.02
N GLU A 87 -1.34 -11.29 -12.43
CA GLU A 87 -0.05 -10.81 -11.97
C GLU A 87 -0.19 -9.74 -10.88
N VAL A 88 0.40 -10.01 -9.72
CA VAL A 88 0.56 -9.02 -8.64
C VAL A 88 1.88 -8.26 -8.80
N PRO A 89 1.91 -6.93 -8.58
CA PRO A 89 3.12 -6.13 -8.72
C PRO A 89 4.03 -6.20 -7.47
N PHE A 90 3.97 -7.28 -6.71
CA PHE A 90 4.78 -7.49 -5.49
C PHE A 90 5.09 -8.97 -5.28
N HIS A 91 6.12 -9.23 -4.48
CA HIS A 91 6.65 -10.56 -4.20
C HIS A 91 6.12 -11.19 -2.91
N ALA A 92 5.97 -10.40 -1.85
CA ALA A 92 5.54 -10.90 -0.54
C ALA A 92 4.64 -9.90 0.19
N ALA A 93 3.96 -10.38 1.24
CA ALA A 93 2.99 -9.62 2.01
C ALA A 93 3.10 -9.90 3.52
N ILE A 94 2.87 -8.88 4.35
CA ILE A 94 2.78 -8.99 5.82
C ILE A 94 1.50 -8.29 6.30
N MET A 95 0.62 -9.03 6.96
CA MET A 95 -0.64 -8.53 7.50
C MET A 95 -0.58 -8.46 9.02
N GLN A 96 -0.79 -7.27 9.60
CA GLN A 96 -0.72 -7.05 11.04
C GLN A 96 -2.09 -6.67 11.59
N SER A 97 -2.75 -7.58 12.32
CA SER A 97 -4.02 -7.30 13.00
C SER A 97 -5.12 -6.76 12.06
N GLY A 98 -5.23 -7.31 10.85
CA GLY A 98 -6.29 -7.05 9.88
C GLY A 98 -6.31 -8.14 8.82
N THR A 99 -7.50 -8.61 8.45
CA THR A 99 -7.80 -9.62 7.43
C THR A 99 -9.09 -9.21 6.74
#